data_AF-A0A093QHS7-F1
#
_entry.id   AF-A0A093QHS7-F1
#
_cell.length_a   1.000
_cell.length_b   1.000
_cell.length_c   1.000
_cell.angle_alpha   90.00
_cell.angle_beta   90.00
_cell.angle_gamma   90.00
#
_symmetry.space_group_name_H-M   'P 1'
#
loop_
_entity.id
_entity.type
_entity.pdbx_description
1 polymer ?
#
loop_
_entity_poly.entity_id
_entity_poly.type
_entity_poly.pdbx_seq_one_letter_code
_entity_poly.pdbx_strand_id
1 'polypeptide(L)' 'VCEEARCPNIGECWGGGEYATATATIMLMGDTCTRGCRFCSVKTAKNPPPLDPQEPYNTAKAIAEWGLDYVVLTSVDRD' A
#
# COMPACT_ATOMS: atom_id res chain seq x y z
N VAL A 1 -1.70 0.17 1.40
CA VAL A 1 -3.18 0.35 1.42
C VAL A 1 -3.83 -0.30 2.63
N CYS A 2 -3.27 -1.41 3.13
CA CYS A 2 -3.83 -2.15 4.26
C CYS A 2 -4.10 -1.23 5.47
N GLU A 3 -3.18 -0.32 5.77
CA GLU A 3 -3.34 0.66 6.85
C GLU A 3 -4.10 1.92 6.37
N GLU A 4 -3.74 2.46 5.21
CA GLU A 4 -4.27 3.73 4.69
C GLU A 4 -5.77 3.67 4.41
N ALA A 5 -6.27 2.51 3.97
CA ALA A 5 -7.69 2.26 3.76
C ALA A 5 -8.39 1.62 4.97
N ARG A 6 -7.69 1.47 6.11
CA ARG A 6 -8.22 0.88 7.36
C ARG A 6 -8.82 -0.51 7.15
N CYS A 7 -8.06 -1.40 6.51
CA CYS A 7 -8.52 -2.74 6.20
C CYS A 7 -8.78 -3.55 7.48
N PRO A 8 -10.00 -4.10 7.68
CA PRO A 8 -10.29 -4.93 8.85
C PRO A 8 -9.54 -6.28 8.82
N ASN A 9 -9.04 -6.70 7.65
CA ASN A 9 -8.39 -7.99 7.46
C ASN A 9 -6.87 -7.94 7.65
N ILE A 10 -6.29 -6.79 8.05
CA ILE A 10 -4.84 -6.60 8.08
C ILE A 10 -4.11 -7.65 8.94
N GLY A 11 -4.70 -8.04 10.08
CA GLY A 11 -4.13 -9.09 10.95
C GLY A 11 -4.16 -10.48 10.32
N GLU A 12 -5.20 -10.80 9.54
CA GLU A 12 -5.31 -12.05 8.81
C GLU A 12 -4.33 -12.09 7.63
N CYS A 13 -4.24 -10.99 6.87
CA CYS A 13 -3.36 -10.94 5.71
C CYS A 13 -1.88 -10.95 6.09
N TRP A 14 -1.46 -10.18 7.09
CA TRP A 14 -0.04 -10.09 7.50
C TRP A 14 0.39 -11.25 8.39
N GLY A 15 -0.54 -11.85 9.13
CA GLY A 15 -0.28 -12.93 10.09
C GLY A 15 -0.08 -14.31 9.47
N GLY A 16 0.34 -14.39 8.20
CA GLY A 16 0.61 -15.66 7.53
C GLY A 16 1.59 -16.51 8.35
N GLY A 17 1.05 -17.56 8.97
CA GLY A 17 1.81 -18.54 9.74
C GLY A 17 2.09 -19.81 8.94
N GLU A 18 2.44 -20.90 9.61
CA GLU A 18 2.78 -22.21 9.00
C GLU A 18 1.69 -22.78 8.05
N TYR A 19 0.44 -22.29 8.16
CA TYR A 19 -0.73 -22.78 7.40
C TYR A 19 -1.44 -21.71 6.56
N ALA A 20 -0.95 -20.47 6.51
CA ALA A 20 -1.63 -19.36 5.82
C ALA A 20 -0.66 -18.45 5.07
N THR A 21 -1.04 -18.06 3.86
CA THR A 21 -0.23 -17.22 2.94
C THR A 21 -0.10 -15.80 3.47
N ALA A 22 1.13 -15.38 3.80
CA ALA A 22 1.43 -14.01 4.19
C ALA A 22 1.29 -13.08 2.98
N THR A 23 0.32 -12.17 3.04
CA THR A 23 -0.02 -11.27 1.94
C THR A 23 -0.07 -9.83 2.39
N ALA A 24 0.48 -8.92 1.59
CA ALA A 24 0.29 -7.49 1.79
C ALA A 24 -0.04 -6.77 0.48
N THR A 25 -0.75 -5.65 0.62
CA THR A 25 -1.01 -4.73 -0.50
C THR A 25 -0.33 -3.39 -0.25
N ILE A 26 0.63 -3.07 -1.10
CA ILE A 26 1.42 -1.84 -1.03
C ILE A 26 0.71 -0.75 -1.83
N MET A 27 0.61 0.44 -1.23
CA MET A 27 0.15 1.64 -1.92
C MET A 27 1.36 2.42 -2.39
N LEU A 28 1.51 2.55 -3.71
CA LEU A 28 2.56 3.32 -4.37
C LEU A 28 2.13 4.78 -4.52
N MET A 29 3.12 5.65 -4.73
CA MET A 29 2.97 7.08 -4.98
C MET A 29 2.44 7.86 -3.78
N GLY A 30 2.63 7.34 -2.57
CA GLY A 30 2.22 7.94 -1.30
C GLY A 30 0.79 7.65 -0.86
N ASP A 31 0.37 8.29 0.23
CA ASP A 31 -0.91 8.07 0.92
C ASP A 31 -2.03 9.05 0.53
N THR A 32 -1.76 9.91 -0.47
CA THR A 32 -2.60 11.05 -0.82
C THR A 32 -2.89 11.05 -2.32
N CYS A 33 -4.18 10.92 -2.65
CA CYS A 33 -4.70 10.89 -4.01
C CYS A 33 -5.11 12.28 -4.50
N THR A 34 -4.92 12.54 -5.80
CA THR A 34 -5.45 13.75 -6.46
C THR A 34 -6.96 13.72 -6.63
N ARG A 35 -7.57 12.52 -6.63
CA ARG A 35 -9.02 12.31 -6.75
C ARG A 35 -9.69 12.03 -5.41
N GLY A 36 -10.88 12.61 -5.23
CA GLY A 36 -11.71 12.47 -4.04
C GLY A 36 -12.90 11.51 -4.22
N CYS A 37 -12.61 10.23 -4.39
CA CYS A 37 -13.67 9.20 -4.53
C CYS A 37 -14.48 9.08 -3.24
N ARG A 38 -15.82 9.16 -3.32
CA ARG A 38 -16.73 9.19 -2.15
C ARG A 38 -16.66 7.95 -1.25
N PHE A 39 -16.20 6.83 -1.79
CA PHE A 39 -16.08 5.55 -1.07
C PHE A 39 -14.66 5.29 -0.57
N CYS A 40 -13.67 6.07 -1.01
CA CYS A 40 -12.27 5.81 -0.73
C CYS A 40 -11.85 6.54 0.55
N SER A 41 -11.17 5.84 1.45
CA SER A 41 -10.68 6.40 2.72
C SER A 41 -9.29 7.03 2.64
N VAL A 42 -8.65 6.98 1.46
CA VAL A 42 -7.33 7.57 1.20
C VAL A 42 -7.42 9.09 1.27
N LYS A 43 -6.37 9.75 1.75
CA LYS A 43 -6.33 11.22 1.84
C LYS A 43 -6.45 11.83 0.45
N THR A 44 -7.06 13.00 0.36
CA THR A 44 -7.20 13.72 -0.91
C THR A 44 -6.53 15.08 -0.83
N ALA A 45 -5.68 15.38 -1.80
CA ALA A 45 -5.12 16.71 -1.99
C ALA A 45 -4.92 16.98 -3.47
N LYS A 46 -5.25 18.20 -3.91
CA LYS A 46 -5.08 18.60 -5.32
C LYS A 46 -3.61 18.57 -5.76
N ASN A 47 -2.69 18.93 -4.86
CA ASN A 47 -1.25 18.98 -5.11
C ASN A 47 -0.51 18.16 -4.04
N PRO A 48 -0.41 16.83 -4.18
CA PRO A 48 0.35 16.00 -3.25
C PRO A 48 1.87 16.24 -3.38
N PRO A 49 2.67 15.81 -2.39
CA PRO A 49 4.14 15.87 -2.47
C PRO A 49 4.69 15.17 -3.73
N PRO A 50 5.86 15.57 -4.24
CA PRO A 50 6.48 14.93 -5.41
C PRO A 50 6.72 13.44 -5.17
N LEU A 51 6.79 12.66 -6.26
CA LEU A 51 7.14 11.24 -6.20
C LEU A 51 8.57 11.06 -5.68
N ASP A 52 8.76 10.05 -4.84
CA ASP A 52 10.10 9.61 -4.45
C ASP A 52 10.68 8.73 -5.57
N PRO A 53 11.78 9.15 -6.24
CA PRO A 53 12.42 8.33 -7.27
C PRO A 53 12.98 7.00 -6.73
N GLN A 54 13.23 6.92 -5.43
CA GLN A 54 13.73 5.72 -4.76
C GLN A 54 12.61 4.81 -4.25
N GLU A 55 11.33 5.18 -4.41
CA GLU A 55 10.20 4.36 -3.99
C GLU A 55 10.29 2.93 -4.53
N PRO A 56 10.59 2.66 -5.83
CA PRO A 56 10.66 1.29 -6.33
C PRO A 56 11.72 0.44 -5.61
N TYR A 57 12.89 1.02 -5.32
CA TYR A 57 13.96 0.33 -4.62
C TYR A 57 13.62 0.09 -3.15
N ASN A 58 13.10 1.12 -2.47
CA ASN A 58 12.72 1.06 -1.06
C ASN A 58 11.57 0.06 -0.85
N THR A 59 10.57 0.06 -1.74
CA THR A 59 9.46 -0.90 -1.74
C THR A 59 9.95 -2.33 -1.96
N ALA A 60 10.82 -2.56 -2.95
CA ALA A 60 11.39 -3.88 -3.21
C ALA A 60 12.20 -4.40 -2.02
N LYS A 61 13.00 -3.52 -1.40
CA LYS A 61 13.77 -3.84 -0.19
C LYS A 61 12.85 -4.23 0.97
N ALA A 62 11.81 -3.45 1.24
CA ALA A 62 10.85 -3.73 2.31
C ALA A 62 10.12 -5.07 2.09
N ILE A 63 9.65 -5.33 0.85
CA ILE A 63 9.00 -6.61 0.50
C ILE A 63 9.94 -7.79 0.74
N ALA A 64 11.22 -7.67 0.36
CA ALA A 64 12.19 -8.73 0.56
C ALA A 64 12.48 -9.00 2.06
N GLU A 65 12.42 -7.97 2.90
CA GLU A 65 12.62 -8.09 4.35
C GLU A 65 11.39 -8.68 5.07
N TRP A 66 10.19 -8.50 4.54
CA TRP A 66 8.93 -8.96 5.17
C TRP A 66 8.60 -10.43 4.94
N GLY A 67 9.28 -11.10 4.00
CA GLY A 67 9.09 -12.53 3.75
C GLY A 67 7.66 -12.90 3.33
N LEU A 68 6.99 -12.01 2.57
CA LEU A 68 5.64 -12.23 2.07
C LEU A 68 5.61 -13.30 0.97
N ASP A 69 4.57 -14.13 0.96
CA ASP A 69 4.34 -15.13 -0.09
C ASP A 69 3.70 -14.51 -1.33
N TYR A 70 2.84 -13.51 -1.12
CA TYR A 70 2.10 -12.84 -2.19
C TYR A 70 2.03 -11.33 -1.95
N VAL A 71 2.26 -10.56 -3.00
CA VAL A 71 2.26 -9.10 -2.94
C VAL A 71 1.33 -8.54 -4.00
N VAL A 72 0.49 -7.59 -3.59
CA VAL A 72 -0.31 -6.76 -4.50
C VAL A 72 0.26 -5.35 -4.48
N LEU A 73 0.49 -4.79 -5.66
CA LEU A 73 0.87 -3.40 -5.83
C LEU A 73 -0.34 -2.62 -6.38
N THR A 74 -0.66 -1.51 -5.75
CA THR A 74 -1.68 -0.56 -6.22
C THR A 74 -1.17 0.86 -6.04
N SER A 75 -1.83 1.86 -6.62
CA SER A 75 -1.40 3.26 -6.51
C SER A 75 -2.57 4.20 -6.27
N VAL A 76 -2.24 5.41 -5.84
CA VAL A 76 -3.15 6.56 -5.90
C VAL A 76 -3.12 7.21 -7.29
N ASP A 77 -4.10 8.04 -7.60
CA ASP A 77 -4.09 8.87 -8.80
C ASP A 77 -3.17 10.09 -8.60
N ARG A 78 -2.33 10.37 -9.60
CA ARG A 78 -1.36 11.48 -9.65
C ARG A 78 -1.58 12.30 -10.93
N ASP A 79 -2.80 12.82 -11.07
CA ASP A 79 -3.22 13.65 -12.21
C ASP A 79 -2.43 14.96 -12.34
#